data_AF-A0A2X0KGH8-F1
#
_entry.id   AF-A0A2X0KGH8-F1
#
_cell.length_a   1.000
_cell.length_b   1.000
_cell.length_c   1.000
_cell.angle_alpha   90.00
_cell.angle_beta   90.00
_cell.angle_gamma   90.00
#
_symmetry.space_group_name_H-M   'P 1'
#
loop_
_entity.id
_entity.type
_entity.pdbx_description
1 polymer ?
#
loop_
_entity_poly.entity_id
_entity_poly.type
_entity_poly.pdbx_seq_one_letter_code
_entity_poly.pdbx_strand_id
1 'polypeptide(L)'
;MTSSSSTSATQAKVLSIIRQRCETVLQAGTSEPGFGWQQAASCRLGDVQVSGVDLAEDDEEDTAPRKGAQALTTVELEVDDGMCNLSGNAVSIIAILCNVLLTIRGTAQTSIVFLQHGGFLAWLIDHCSSLSLIALAGHGRWATSGVSTNLTVNYISAAPSGTPLKVVTRVLQQSKTSSLLETRVEHAETGRLVAFGTHVKQDTPSLMIKWPKGSAKL
;
A
#
# COMPACT_ATOMS: atom_id res chain seq x y z
N MET A 1 39.23 -0.15 -13.11
CA MET A 1 38.30 0.95 -12.76
C MET A 1 36.94 0.84 -13.47
N THR A 2 36.51 -0.36 -13.87
CA THR A 2 35.27 -0.60 -14.67
C THR A 2 34.14 -1.26 -13.88
N SER A 3 34.33 -1.59 -12.60
CA SER A 3 33.36 -2.34 -11.78
C SER A 3 32.28 -1.48 -11.12
N SER A 4 32.48 -0.16 -10.98
CA SER A 4 31.51 0.72 -10.32
C SER A 4 30.35 1.13 -11.23
N SER A 5 30.56 1.24 -12.54
CA SER A 5 29.54 1.64 -13.51
C SER A 5 28.54 0.51 -13.80
N SER A 6 28.99 -0.75 -13.86
CA SER A 6 28.12 -1.91 -14.08
C SER A 6 27.18 -2.15 -12.89
N THR A 7 27.67 -2.03 -11.65
CA THR A 7 26.84 -2.19 -10.44
C THR A 7 25.75 -1.11 -10.34
N SER A 8 26.06 0.13 -10.73
CA SER A 8 25.07 1.21 -10.77
C SER A 8 23.97 0.99 -11.81
N ALA A 9 24.33 0.45 -12.99
CA ALA A 9 23.36 0.17 -14.06
C ALA A 9 22.43 -0.99 -13.69
N THR A 10 22.97 -2.06 -13.07
CA THR A 10 22.17 -3.17 -12.55
C THR A 10 21.20 -2.73 -11.46
N GLN A 11 21.66 -1.91 -10.51
CA GLN A 11 20.80 -1.36 -9.46
C GLN A 11 19.69 -0.46 -10.02
N ALA A 12 19.99 0.34 -11.05
CA ALA A 12 18.98 1.14 -11.75
C ALA A 12 17.92 0.26 -12.43
N LYS A 13 18.33 -0.87 -13.04
CA LYS A 13 17.40 -1.84 -13.65
C LYS A 13 16.51 -2.53 -12.61
N VAL A 14 17.08 -2.93 -11.47
CA VAL A 14 16.31 -3.49 -10.34
C VAL A 14 15.26 -2.49 -9.86
N LEU A 15 15.66 -1.24 -9.63
CA LEU A 15 14.74 -0.17 -9.22
C LEU A 15 13.65 0.09 -10.26
N SER A 16 13.97 0.07 -11.56
CA SER A 16 12.95 0.27 -12.60
C SER A 16 11.91 -0.84 -12.62
N ILE A 17 12.34 -2.10 -12.49
CA ILE A 17 11.43 -3.26 -12.43
C ILE A 17 10.51 -3.13 -11.20
N ILE A 18 11.09 -2.85 -10.04
CA ILE A 18 10.34 -2.72 -8.78
C ILE A 18 9.33 -1.58 -8.84
N ARG A 19 9.74 -0.39 -9.33
CA ARG A 19 8.82 0.75 -9.49
C ARG A 19 7.67 0.41 -10.42
N GLN A 20 7.95 -0.22 -11.55
CA GLN A 20 6.91 -0.65 -12.49
C GLN A 20 5.90 -1.61 -11.84
N ARG A 21 6.37 -2.56 -11.02
CA ARG A 21 5.48 -3.46 -10.27
C ARG A 21 4.61 -2.72 -9.26
N CYS A 22 5.22 -1.83 -8.48
CA CYS A 22 4.50 -1.01 -7.51
C CYS A 22 3.44 -0.12 -8.21
N GLU A 23 3.78 0.51 -9.34
CA GLU A 23 2.83 1.32 -10.13
C GLU A 23 1.69 0.46 -10.69
N THR A 24 2.01 -0.73 -11.21
CA THR A 24 1.00 -1.66 -11.74
C THR A 24 0.01 -2.06 -10.66
N VAL A 25 0.47 -2.31 -9.43
CA VAL A 25 -0.42 -2.71 -8.32
C VAL A 25 -1.17 -1.53 -7.75
N LEU A 26 -0.52 -0.37 -7.65
CA LEU A 26 -1.17 0.87 -7.21
C LEU A 26 -2.33 1.25 -8.14
N GLN A 27 -2.18 1.00 -9.44
CA GLN A 27 -3.21 1.29 -10.44
C GLN A 27 -4.08 0.08 -10.81
N ALA A 28 -3.83 -1.09 -10.20
CA ALA A 28 -4.62 -2.29 -10.44
C ALA A 28 -6.07 -2.01 -10.04
N GLY A 29 -7.02 -2.39 -10.90
CA GLY A 29 -8.44 -2.25 -10.61
C GLY A 29 -9.02 -0.84 -10.73
N THR A 30 -8.22 0.21 -11.02
CA THR A 30 -8.72 1.59 -11.22
C THR A 30 -9.71 1.74 -12.38
N SER A 31 -9.76 0.77 -13.29
CA SER A 31 -10.75 0.69 -14.38
C SER A 31 -12.13 0.20 -13.93
N GLU A 32 -12.25 -0.36 -12.73
CA GLU A 32 -13.50 -0.92 -12.20
C GLU A 32 -14.22 0.09 -11.29
N PRO A 33 -15.56 0.16 -11.34
CA PRO A 33 -16.32 1.00 -10.44
C PRO A 33 -16.25 0.44 -9.01
N GLY A 34 -15.52 1.13 -8.14
CA GLY A 34 -15.42 0.77 -6.72
C GLY A 34 -14.73 1.85 -5.90
N PHE A 35 -15.20 2.06 -4.67
CA PHE A 35 -14.64 3.08 -3.77
C PHE A 35 -13.13 2.93 -3.56
N GLY A 36 -12.66 1.71 -3.32
CA GLY A 36 -11.22 1.44 -3.17
C GLY A 36 -10.42 1.75 -4.44
N TRP A 37 -11.00 1.48 -5.61
CA TRP A 37 -10.35 1.69 -6.90
C TRP A 37 -10.26 3.16 -7.31
N GLN A 38 -11.32 3.93 -7.07
CA GLN A 38 -11.28 5.39 -7.22
C GLN A 38 -10.20 6.02 -6.34
N GLN A 39 -10.00 5.44 -5.15
CA GLN A 39 -9.10 5.98 -4.16
C GLN A 39 -7.65 5.61 -4.51
N ALA A 40 -7.43 4.42 -5.08
CA ALA A 40 -6.16 4.03 -5.65
C ALA A 40 -5.74 4.96 -6.81
N ALA A 41 -6.68 5.39 -7.64
CA ALA A 41 -6.41 6.34 -8.73
C ALA A 41 -5.94 7.73 -8.23
N SER A 42 -6.33 8.13 -7.02
CA SER A 42 -5.86 9.38 -6.40
C SER A 42 -4.45 9.29 -5.79
N CYS A 43 -3.94 8.06 -5.61
CA CYS A 43 -2.64 7.81 -5.01
C CYS A 43 -1.53 7.87 -6.07
N ARG A 44 -0.40 8.49 -5.72
CA ARG A 44 0.79 8.57 -6.55
C ARG A 44 1.96 7.89 -5.85
N LEU A 45 2.68 7.04 -6.58
CA LEU A 45 3.89 6.41 -6.07
C LEU A 45 5.00 7.46 -5.94
N GLY A 46 5.45 7.70 -4.72
CA GLY A 46 6.60 8.55 -4.43
C GLY A 46 7.91 7.77 -4.53
N ASP A 47 8.73 7.90 -3.49
CA ASP A 47 10.03 7.23 -3.40
C ASP A 47 9.91 5.73 -3.13
N VAL A 48 10.81 4.94 -3.74
CA VAL A 48 10.92 3.50 -3.52
C VAL A 48 12.39 3.17 -3.30
N GLN A 49 12.69 2.76 -2.07
CA GLN A 49 14.04 2.37 -1.66
C GLN A 49 14.05 0.89 -1.35
N VAL A 50 15.01 0.17 -1.91
CA VAL A 50 15.22 -1.25 -1.65
C VAL A 50 16.67 -1.55 -1.32
N SER A 51 16.90 -2.57 -0.52
CA SER A 51 18.23 -3.07 -0.19
C SER A 51 18.25 -4.59 -0.17
N GLY A 52 19.35 -5.18 -0.63
CA GLY A 52 19.50 -6.64 -0.70
C GLY A 52 18.65 -7.30 -1.79
N VAL A 53 18.36 -6.59 -2.89
CA VAL A 53 17.64 -7.11 -4.05
C VAL A 53 18.57 -7.10 -5.26
N ASP A 54 18.69 -8.26 -5.93
CA ASP A 54 19.43 -8.42 -7.18
C ASP A 54 18.47 -8.71 -8.34
N LEU A 55 19.00 -8.85 -9.56
CA LEU A 55 18.26 -9.45 -10.68
C LEU A 55 18.25 -10.97 -10.53
N ALA A 56 17.20 -11.64 -11.01
CA ALA A 56 17.17 -13.09 -11.05
C ALA A 56 18.15 -13.61 -12.11
N GLU A 57 18.89 -14.69 -11.78
CA GLU A 57 19.91 -15.27 -12.67
C GLU A 57 19.29 -15.85 -13.97
N ASP A 58 18.07 -16.37 -13.87
CA ASP A 58 17.35 -17.05 -14.97
C ASP A 58 16.36 -16.15 -15.73
N ASP A 59 16.08 -14.94 -15.21
CA ASP A 59 15.05 -14.04 -15.74
C ASP A 59 15.46 -12.58 -15.48
N GLU A 60 16.06 -11.91 -16.48
CA GLU A 60 16.55 -10.54 -16.33
C GLU A 60 15.42 -9.49 -16.14
N GLU A 61 14.15 -9.89 -16.26
CA GLU A 61 12.97 -9.07 -15.98
C GLU A 61 12.39 -9.35 -14.58
N ASP A 62 12.97 -10.30 -13.82
CA ASP A 62 12.61 -10.59 -12.43
C ASP A 62 13.71 -10.17 -11.43
N THR A 63 13.31 -10.04 -10.17
CA THR A 63 14.19 -9.69 -9.07
C THR A 63 14.36 -10.84 -8.08
N ALA A 64 15.49 -10.82 -7.39
CA ALA A 64 15.96 -11.84 -6.47
C ALA A 64 16.25 -11.23 -5.10
N PRO A 65 15.24 -11.05 -4.23
CA PRO A 65 15.46 -10.54 -2.88
C PRO A 65 16.21 -11.56 -2.03
N ARG A 66 17.33 -11.12 -1.43
CA ARG A 66 18.12 -11.92 -0.48
C ARG A 66 17.41 -12.03 0.86
N LYS A 67 17.87 -12.98 1.68
CA LYS A 67 17.43 -13.07 3.08
C LYS A 67 17.78 -11.77 3.81
N GLY A 68 16.77 -11.11 4.37
CA GLY A 68 16.93 -9.82 5.07
C GLY A 68 16.86 -8.59 4.15
N ALA A 69 16.41 -8.75 2.90
CA ALA A 69 16.09 -7.61 2.04
C ALA A 69 15.06 -6.69 2.72
N GLN A 70 15.21 -5.39 2.50
CA GLN A 70 14.31 -4.37 3.03
C GLN A 70 13.77 -3.50 1.92
N ALA A 71 12.53 -3.07 2.07
CA ALA A 71 11.90 -2.09 1.20
C ALA A 71 11.24 -0.98 2.03
N LEU A 72 11.31 0.22 1.49
CA LEU A 72 10.58 1.39 1.93
C LEU A 72 9.89 1.99 0.70
N THR A 73 8.57 2.14 0.79
CA THR A 73 7.76 2.77 -0.27
C THR A 73 7.01 3.95 0.28
N THR A 74 7.00 5.04 -0.47
CA THR A 74 6.21 6.23 -0.18
C THR A 74 5.08 6.35 -1.18
N VAL A 75 3.87 6.64 -0.71
CA VAL A 75 2.71 6.97 -1.53
C VAL A 75 2.19 8.32 -1.10
N GLU A 76 1.87 9.18 -2.06
CA GLU A 76 1.35 10.52 -1.83
C GLU A 76 -0.09 10.59 -2.34
N LEU A 77 -0.96 11.25 -1.59
CA LEU A 77 -2.32 11.55 -2.01
C LEU A 77 -2.80 12.86 -1.38
N GLU A 78 -3.83 13.45 -1.97
CA GLU A 78 -4.58 14.54 -1.36
C GLU A 78 -5.91 13.99 -0.85
N VAL A 79 -6.32 14.38 0.35
CA VAL A 79 -7.60 13.95 0.91
C VAL A 79 -8.73 14.61 0.15
N ASP A 80 -9.56 13.81 -0.51
CA ASP A 80 -10.78 14.28 -1.16
C ASP A 80 -11.98 14.19 -0.21
N ASP A 81 -13.04 14.96 -0.50
CA ASP A 81 -14.32 14.91 0.21
C ASP A 81 -14.87 13.49 0.24
N GLY A 82 -14.72 12.71 -0.85
CA GLY A 82 -15.09 11.30 -0.95
C GLY A 82 -14.48 10.39 0.12
N MET A 83 -13.36 10.79 0.73
CA MET A 83 -12.64 10.03 1.76
C MET A 83 -13.09 10.39 3.19
N CYS A 84 -13.97 11.39 3.34
CA CYS A 84 -14.48 11.87 4.61
C CYS A 84 -15.81 11.21 5.00
N ASN A 85 -16.09 11.10 6.31
CA ASN A 85 -17.19 10.31 6.87
C ASN A 85 -18.61 10.61 6.35
N LEU A 86 -18.89 11.79 5.78
CA LEU A 86 -20.24 12.17 5.33
C LEU A 86 -20.43 12.25 3.80
N SER A 87 -19.46 11.82 2.99
CA SER A 87 -19.55 11.87 1.51
C SER A 87 -20.50 10.84 0.87
N GLY A 88 -21.38 10.21 1.64
CA GLY A 88 -22.35 9.24 1.13
C GLY A 88 -21.82 7.80 0.99
N ASN A 89 -20.53 7.53 1.24
CA ASN A 89 -19.97 6.17 1.27
C ASN A 89 -20.10 5.45 2.63
N ALA A 90 -20.75 6.08 3.61
CA ALA A 90 -21.02 5.53 4.93
C ALA A 90 -21.90 4.27 4.91
N VAL A 91 -22.37 3.78 3.76
CA VAL A 91 -23.25 2.61 3.67
C VAL A 91 -22.46 1.30 3.51
N SER A 92 -21.19 1.32 3.08
CA SER A 92 -20.52 0.08 2.63
C SER A 92 -19.67 -0.62 3.70
N ILE A 93 -18.99 0.12 4.60
CA ILE A 93 -18.14 -0.46 5.66
C ILE A 93 -18.79 -0.39 7.04
N ILE A 94 -19.65 0.61 7.27
CA ILE A 94 -20.41 0.74 8.52
C ILE A 94 -21.58 -0.28 8.59
N ALA A 95 -22.03 -0.83 7.47
CA ALA A 95 -23.09 -1.84 7.47
C ALA A 95 -22.71 -3.19 8.13
N ILE A 96 -21.42 -3.46 8.37
CA ILE A 96 -20.99 -4.70 9.07
C ILE A 96 -20.77 -4.46 10.58
N LEU A 97 -20.61 -3.21 11.04
CA LEU A 97 -20.38 -2.89 12.46
C LEU A 97 -21.50 -2.07 13.12
N CYS A 98 -22.36 -1.38 12.36
CA CYS A 98 -23.47 -0.59 12.89
C CYS A 98 -24.82 -1.29 12.72
N ASN A 99 -24.92 -2.53 13.19
CA ASN A 99 -26.17 -3.03 13.75
C ASN A 99 -26.37 -2.59 15.22
N VAL A 100 -25.65 -1.56 15.65
CA VAL A 100 -25.86 -0.88 16.92
C VAL A 100 -26.31 0.55 16.61
N LEU A 101 -27.63 0.73 16.65
CA LEU A 101 -28.42 1.96 16.78
C LEU A 101 -27.68 3.29 16.52
N LEU A 102 -27.98 3.93 15.39
CA LEU A 102 -27.97 5.39 15.29
C LEU A 102 -29.14 5.85 14.41
N THR A 103 -30.34 5.70 14.98
CA THR A 103 -31.47 6.58 14.61
C THR A 103 -31.26 7.90 15.35
N ILE A 104 -30.68 8.90 14.70
CA ILE A 104 -30.86 10.29 15.15
C ILE A 104 -31.40 11.09 13.97
N ARG A 105 -32.70 11.38 14.10
CA ARG A 105 -33.45 12.35 13.31
C ARG A 105 -32.90 13.75 13.56
N GLY A 106 -32.85 14.56 12.50
CA GLY A 106 -33.17 15.98 12.58
C GLY A 106 -32.04 16.93 12.95
N THR A 107 -31.71 17.76 11.96
CA THR A 107 -31.27 19.17 12.08
C THR A 107 -29.97 19.49 12.83
N ALA A 108 -29.03 20.05 12.06
CA ALA A 108 -27.96 20.98 12.43
C ALA A 108 -26.91 20.51 13.45
N GLN A 109 -25.72 20.15 12.96
CA GLN A 109 -24.47 20.29 13.72
C GLN A 109 -23.26 20.36 12.79
N THR A 110 -23.02 21.57 12.30
CA THR A 110 -21.68 22.08 11.98
C THR A 110 -20.74 21.80 13.17
N SER A 111 -19.53 21.31 12.87
CA SER A 111 -18.36 21.14 13.77
C SER A 111 -17.94 19.71 14.23
N ILE A 112 -18.55 18.63 13.73
CA ILE A 112 -18.08 17.23 13.99
C ILE A 112 -17.81 16.40 12.71
N VAL A 113 -17.92 17.03 11.53
CA VAL A 113 -18.46 16.38 10.32
C VAL A 113 -17.44 16.10 9.19
N PHE A 114 -16.17 16.52 9.28
CA PHE A 114 -15.19 16.36 8.18
C PHE A 114 -13.94 15.54 8.56
N LEU A 115 -14.06 14.58 9.48
CA LEU A 115 -12.96 13.66 9.74
C LEU A 115 -12.91 12.54 8.69
N GLN A 116 -11.70 12.24 8.21
CA GLN A 116 -11.41 11.08 7.39
C GLN A 116 -12.04 9.81 7.96
N HIS A 117 -12.56 8.96 7.07
CA HIS A 117 -13.15 7.70 7.45
C HIS A 117 -12.08 6.76 8.01
N GLY A 118 -12.29 6.22 9.21
CA GLY A 118 -11.33 5.27 9.82
C GLY A 118 -11.08 4.06 8.90
N GLY A 119 -12.12 3.57 8.22
CA GLY A 119 -12.00 2.50 7.23
C GLY A 119 -11.14 2.87 6.02
N PHE A 120 -11.13 4.16 5.61
CA PHE A 120 -10.27 4.62 4.52
C PHE A 120 -8.79 4.57 4.90
N LEU A 121 -8.43 5.03 6.10
CA LEU A 121 -7.05 4.95 6.59
C LEU A 121 -6.60 3.50 6.78
N ALA A 122 -7.49 2.61 7.23
CA ALA A 122 -7.19 1.18 7.30
C ALA A 122 -6.95 0.57 5.91
N TRP A 123 -7.80 0.89 4.93
CA TRP A 123 -7.61 0.49 3.53
C TRP A 123 -6.30 1.05 2.96
N LEU A 124 -5.99 2.31 3.23
CA LEU A 124 -4.78 2.97 2.74
C LEU A 124 -3.52 2.28 3.28
N ILE A 125 -3.51 1.91 4.56
CA ILE A 125 -2.42 1.14 5.16
C ILE A 125 -2.34 -0.27 4.53
N ASP A 126 -3.47 -0.97 4.39
CA ASP A 126 -3.52 -2.29 3.75
C ASP A 126 -2.97 -2.27 2.31
N HIS A 127 -3.41 -1.29 1.52
CA HIS A 127 -3.02 -1.13 0.14
C HIS A 127 -1.54 -0.72 0.00
N CYS A 128 -1.10 0.33 0.71
CA CYS A 128 0.29 0.80 0.61
C CYS A 128 1.32 -0.21 1.13
N SER A 129 0.97 -0.97 2.17
CA SER A 129 1.85 -2.04 2.68
C SER A 129 2.00 -3.20 1.70
N SER A 130 0.99 -3.44 0.86
CA SER A 130 1.09 -4.41 -0.23
C SER A 130 2.18 -4.03 -1.24
N LEU A 131 2.32 -2.74 -1.54
CA LEU A 131 3.33 -2.23 -2.46
C LEU A 131 4.76 -2.50 -1.95
N SER A 132 5.00 -2.28 -0.67
CA SER A 132 6.29 -2.59 -0.02
C SER A 132 6.63 -4.08 -0.08
N LEU A 133 5.64 -4.97 -0.01
CA LEU A 133 5.88 -6.41 -0.18
C LEU A 133 6.17 -6.80 -1.61
N ILE A 134 5.46 -6.19 -2.56
CA ILE A 134 5.68 -6.44 -4.00
C ILE A 134 7.04 -5.91 -4.45
N ALA A 135 7.53 -4.85 -3.83
CA ALA A 135 8.91 -4.40 -4.03
C ALA A 135 9.96 -5.47 -3.63
N LEU A 136 9.57 -6.43 -2.79
CA LEU A 136 10.37 -7.60 -2.42
C LEU A 136 9.78 -8.91 -2.95
N ALA A 137 8.98 -8.86 -4.03
CA ALA A 137 8.50 -10.05 -4.72
C ALA A 137 9.57 -10.54 -5.71
N GLY A 138 9.70 -11.87 -5.84
CA GLY A 138 10.70 -12.47 -6.71
C GLY A 138 10.74 -14.00 -6.57
N HIS A 139 11.22 -14.69 -7.61
CA HIS A 139 11.30 -16.16 -7.65
C HIS A 139 9.97 -16.86 -7.30
N GLY A 140 8.85 -16.28 -7.76
CA GLY A 140 7.50 -16.83 -7.54
C GLY A 140 6.97 -16.73 -6.11
N ARG A 141 7.63 -15.97 -5.22
CA ARG A 141 7.16 -15.65 -3.86
C ARG A 141 6.54 -14.27 -3.83
N TRP A 142 5.52 -14.08 -2.99
CA TRP A 142 4.89 -12.78 -2.77
C TRP A 142 4.31 -12.12 -4.02
N ALA A 143 4.02 -12.90 -5.07
CA ALA A 143 3.51 -12.40 -6.36
C ALA A 143 2.16 -11.65 -6.24
N THR A 144 1.40 -11.89 -5.18
CA THR A 144 0.12 -11.22 -4.89
C THR A 144 0.17 -10.33 -3.65
N SER A 145 1.36 -10.01 -3.12
CA SER A 145 1.58 -9.39 -1.79
C SER A 145 1.08 -10.21 -0.58
N GLY A 146 0.46 -11.37 -0.81
CA GLY A 146 -0.10 -12.20 0.23
C GLY A 146 -1.44 -11.70 0.80
N VAL A 147 -1.99 -12.47 1.73
CA VAL A 147 -3.26 -12.17 2.41
C VAL A 147 -3.02 -11.49 3.75
N SER A 148 -3.85 -10.50 4.06
CA SER A 148 -3.82 -9.79 5.34
C SER A 148 -4.33 -10.70 6.45
N THR A 149 -3.52 -10.91 7.50
CA THR A 149 -3.87 -11.75 8.66
C THR A 149 -4.04 -10.98 9.95
N ASN A 150 -3.32 -9.86 10.08
CA ASN A 150 -3.51 -8.93 11.17
C ASN A 150 -3.20 -7.51 10.71
N LEU A 151 -4.11 -6.58 10.94
CA LEU A 151 -3.91 -5.16 10.69
C LEU A 151 -4.28 -4.40 11.95
N THR A 152 -3.31 -3.71 12.54
CA THR A 152 -3.52 -2.82 13.69
C THR A 152 -3.35 -1.38 13.21
N VAL A 153 -4.32 -0.52 13.50
CA VAL A 153 -4.31 0.90 13.10
C VAL A 153 -4.55 1.77 14.32
N ASN A 154 -3.68 2.75 14.53
CA ASN A 154 -3.78 3.78 15.54
C ASN A 154 -4.08 5.10 14.85
N TYR A 155 -5.23 5.70 15.19
CA TYR A 155 -5.66 7.00 14.68
C TYR A 155 -5.18 8.08 15.64
N ILE A 156 -4.26 8.93 15.20
CA ILE A 156 -3.51 9.83 16.07
C ILE A 156 -4.00 11.27 15.90
N SER A 157 -4.21 11.70 14.66
CA SER A 157 -4.72 13.05 14.38
C SER A 157 -5.64 13.08 13.18
N ALA A 158 -6.50 14.09 13.12
CA ALA A 158 -7.42 14.29 12.02
C ALA A 158 -6.70 14.83 10.78
N ALA A 159 -7.10 14.36 9.60
CA ALA A 159 -6.74 14.95 8.32
C ALA A 159 -8.04 15.40 7.61
N PRO A 160 -8.34 16.71 7.55
CA PRO A 160 -9.49 17.21 6.80
C PRO A 160 -9.29 17.08 5.28
N SER A 161 -10.36 17.26 4.51
CA SER A 161 -10.29 17.38 3.05
C SER A 161 -9.31 18.47 2.62
N GLY A 162 -8.62 18.24 1.50
CA GLY A 162 -7.52 19.07 0.99
C GLY A 162 -6.17 18.85 1.69
N THR A 163 -6.08 17.96 2.70
CA THR A 163 -4.80 17.70 3.37
C THR A 163 -3.88 16.87 2.46
N PRO A 164 -2.63 17.30 2.20
CA PRO A 164 -1.68 16.44 1.51
C PRO A 164 -1.12 15.39 2.47
N LEU A 165 -1.29 14.11 2.13
CA LEU A 165 -0.81 12.97 2.91
C LEU A 165 0.34 12.26 2.21
N LYS A 166 1.28 11.80 3.03
CA LYS A 166 2.41 10.95 2.67
C LYS A 166 2.35 9.68 3.50
N VAL A 167 2.21 8.55 2.84
CA VAL A 167 2.18 7.22 3.43
C VAL A 167 3.52 6.57 3.24
N VAL A 168 4.26 6.37 4.33
CA VAL A 168 5.56 5.71 4.32
C VAL A 168 5.39 4.31 4.88
N THR A 169 5.68 3.29 4.08
CA THR A 169 5.66 1.91 4.54
C THR A 169 7.05 1.31 4.51
N ARG A 170 7.39 0.56 5.56
CA ARG A 170 8.64 -0.16 5.71
C ARG A 170 8.37 -1.63 6.02
N VAL A 171 9.11 -2.51 5.35
CA VAL A 171 9.14 -3.93 5.69
C VAL A 171 10.06 -4.13 6.90
N LEU A 172 9.50 -4.55 8.03
CA LEU A 172 10.28 -4.84 9.25
C LEU A 172 10.92 -6.22 9.18
N GLN A 173 10.16 -7.22 8.72
CA GLN A 173 10.62 -8.58 8.59
C GLN A 173 9.84 -9.29 7.48
N GLN A 174 10.52 -9.94 6.55
CA GLN A 174 9.90 -10.83 5.57
C GLN A 174 10.49 -12.24 5.72
N SER A 175 9.61 -13.22 5.96
CA SER A 175 9.95 -14.64 5.96
C SER A 175 9.41 -15.30 4.69
N LYS A 176 9.55 -16.63 4.60
CA LYS A 176 9.03 -17.40 3.46
C LYS A 176 7.52 -17.33 3.33
N THR A 177 6.79 -17.24 4.44
CA THR A 177 5.32 -17.36 4.47
C THR A 177 4.62 -16.22 5.21
N SER A 178 5.35 -15.38 5.93
CA SER A 178 4.78 -14.27 6.70
C SER A 178 5.68 -13.06 6.68
N SER A 179 5.08 -11.87 6.66
CA SER A 179 5.79 -10.59 6.68
C SER A 179 5.13 -9.64 7.68
N LEU A 180 5.96 -8.85 8.34
CA LEU A 180 5.57 -7.78 9.26
C LEU A 180 5.99 -6.44 8.65
N LEU A 181 5.03 -5.52 8.56
CA LEU A 181 5.19 -4.20 7.99
C LEU A 181 4.75 -3.12 8.98
N GLU A 182 5.35 -1.96 8.82
CA GLU A 182 5.03 -0.75 9.54
C GLU A 182 4.69 0.35 8.53
N THR A 183 3.53 0.97 8.71
CA THR A 183 3.07 2.07 7.85
C THR A 183 2.78 3.31 8.70
N ARG A 184 3.31 4.44 8.25
CA ARG A 184 3.11 5.76 8.84
C ARG A 184 2.38 6.63 7.84
N VAL A 185 1.23 7.18 8.23
CA VAL A 185 0.51 8.17 7.46
C VAL A 185 0.80 9.53 8.07
N GLU A 186 1.50 10.38 7.34
CA GLU A 186 1.97 11.68 7.79
C GLU A 186 1.42 12.78 6.88
N HIS A 187 1.26 13.97 7.42
CA HIS A 187 1.03 15.16 6.60
C HIS A 187 2.29 15.43 5.77
N ALA A 188 2.16 15.58 4.45
CA ALA A 188 3.30 15.66 3.55
C ALA A 188 4.23 16.85 3.87
N GLU A 189 3.63 18.01 4.15
CA GLU A 189 4.37 19.25 4.43
C GLU A 189 4.86 19.36 5.89
N THR A 190 3.99 19.08 6.87
CA THR A 190 4.31 19.31 8.29
C THR A 190 4.97 18.12 8.99
N GLY A 191 4.94 16.93 8.38
CA GLY A 191 5.43 15.68 9.00
C GLY A 191 4.60 15.21 10.20
N ARG A 192 3.47 15.85 10.49
CA ARG A 192 2.59 15.46 11.61
C ARG A 192 1.99 14.08 11.34
N LEU A 193 2.09 13.18 12.32
CA LEU A 193 1.55 11.83 12.23
C LEU A 193 0.02 11.83 12.33
N VAL A 194 -0.63 11.28 11.31
CA VAL A 194 -2.09 11.15 11.18
C VAL A 194 -2.53 9.77 11.67
N ALA A 195 -1.88 8.73 11.17
CA ALA A 195 -2.14 7.36 11.58
C ALA A 195 -0.86 6.52 11.57
N PHE A 196 -0.85 5.48 12.39
CA PHE A 196 0.22 4.51 12.46
C PHE A 196 -0.36 3.10 12.43
N GLY A 197 0.16 2.24 11.57
CA GLY A 197 -0.30 0.86 11.49
C GLY A 197 0.81 -0.16 11.40
N THR A 198 0.53 -1.34 11.94
CA THR A 198 1.35 -2.54 11.74
C THR A 198 0.52 -3.57 11.01
N HIS A 199 1.13 -4.24 10.04
CA HIS A 199 0.43 -5.18 9.17
C HIS A 199 1.20 -6.48 9.05
N VAL A 200 0.53 -7.59 9.36
CA VAL A 200 1.01 -8.95 9.12
C VAL A 200 0.30 -9.52 7.90
N LYS A 201 1.08 -9.83 6.87
CA LYS A 201 0.61 -10.57 5.70
C LYS A 201 1.20 -11.96 5.65
N GLN A 202 0.46 -12.89 5.05
CA GLN A 202 0.93 -14.24 4.77
C GLN A 202 1.00 -14.49 3.27
N ASP A 203 2.14 -15.00 2.81
CA ASP A 203 2.28 -15.41 1.41
C ASP A 203 1.37 -16.60 1.17
N THR A 204 0.52 -16.49 0.15
CA THR A 204 -0.20 -17.64 -0.37
C THR A 204 0.71 -18.27 -1.41
N PRO A 205 1.34 -19.43 -1.14
CA PRO A 205 2.21 -20.06 -2.11
C PRO A 205 1.44 -20.18 -3.43
N SER A 206 2.07 -19.75 -4.50
CA SER A 206 1.58 -19.59 -5.88
C SER A 206 1.02 -20.87 -6.53
N LEU A 207 0.80 -21.93 -5.76
CA LEU A 207 0.13 -23.18 -6.14
C LEU A 207 -1.33 -23.00 -6.60
N MET A 208 -1.93 -21.82 -6.46
CA MET A 208 -3.32 -21.57 -6.89
C MET A 208 -3.48 -20.58 -8.05
N ILE A 209 -2.43 -19.87 -8.48
CA ILE A 209 -2.51 -18.91 -9.60
C ILE A 209 -1.55 -19.34 -10.70
N LYS A 210 -2.07 -20.10 -11.67
CA LYS A 210 -1.35 -20.37 -12.92
C LYS A 210 -1.38 -19.09 -13.77
N TRP A 211 -0.30 -18.30 -13.74
CA TRP A 211 -0.11 -17.24 -14.72
C TRP A 211 0.04 -17.87 -16.12
N PRO A 212 -0.72 -17.42 -17.13
CA PRO A 212 -0.47 -17.82 -18.51
C PRO A 212 0.96 -17.48 -18.93
N LYS A 213 1.59 -18.36 -19.71
CA LYS A 213 2.91 -18.07 -20.31
C LYS A 213 2.80 -16.82 -21.17
N GLY A 214 3.65 -15.82 -20.91
CA GLY A 214 3.71 -14.58 -21.67
C GLY A 214 2.90 -13.42 -21.09
N SER A 215 2.24 -13.61 -19.96
CA SER A 215 1.68 -12.48 -19.22
C SER A 215 2.75 -11.79 -18.37
N ALA A 216 2.62 -10.47 -18.21
CA ALA A 216 3.46 -9.70 -17.29
C ALA A 216 3.36 -10.33 -15.89
N LYS A 217 4.43 -10.97 -15.45
CA LYS A 217 4.55 -11.39 -14.06
C LYS A 217 4.65 -10.11 -13.25
N LEU A 218 3.72 -9.92 -12.31
CA LEU A 218 3.88 -8.92 -11.24
C LEU A 218 5.14 -9.24 -10.44
#